data_AF-W7LSR0-F1
#
_entry.id   AF-W7LSR0-F1
#
_cell.length_a   1.000
_cell.length_b   1.000
_cell.length_c   1.000
_cell.angle_alpha   90.00
_cell.angle_beta   90.00
_cell.angle_gamma   90.00
#
_symmetry.space_group_name_H-M   'P 1'
#
loop_
_entity.id
_entity.type
_entity.pdbx_description
1 polymer ?
#
loop_
_entity_poly.entity_id
_entity_poly.type
_entity_poly.pdbx_seq_one_letter_code
_entity_poly.pdbx_strand_id
1 'polypeptide(L)'
;MPSLKKSNRGTSVASEFNQALQETPAFEPMRYTANYVRMAQDLMAALKEAGRLLPEKFDPDKQPWPPEAEEVNQRMEEMLKNYDNLAGCFKQFVQSAQAAGAGMGVTRQQ
;
A
#
# COMPACT_ATOMS: atom_id res chain seq x y z
N MET A 1 -6.74 -29.03 -47.06
CA MET A 1 -6.97 -28.29 -45.79
C MET A 1 -5.61 -27.98 -45.16
N PRO A 2 -5.23 -26.72 -44.94
CA PRO A 2 -4.00 -26.42 -44.21
C PRO A 2 -4.29 -26.54 -42.71
N SER A 3 -3.58 -27.43 -42.02
CA SER A 3 -3.70 -27.56 -40.57
C SER A 3 -3.16 -26.30 -39.91
N LEU A 4 -3.99 -25.62 -39.12
CA LEU A 4 -3.59 -24.50 -38.27
C LEU A 4 -2.56 -25.02 -37.24
N LYS A 5 -1.26 -24.81 -37.49
CA LYS A 5 -0.23 -25.00 -36.46
C LYS A 5 -0.49 -23.94 -35.38
N LYS A 6 -1.12 -24.34 -34.27
CA LYS A 6 -1.26 -23.53 -33.07
C LYS A 6 0.13 -23.04 -32.66
N SER A 7 0.36 -21.74 -32.80
CA SER A 7 1.63 -21.09 -32.52
C SER A 7 1.87 -21.09 -31.01
N ASN A 8 2.64 -22.08 -30.54
CA ASN A 8 3.16 -22.18 -29.16
C ASN A 8 4.21 -21.10 -28.82
N ARG A 9 4.46 -20.13 -29.72
CA ARG A 9 5.51 -19.11 -29.51
C ARG A 9 5.21 -18.17 -28.33
N GLY A 10 3.93 -17.89 -28.04
CA GLY A 10 3.57 -16.98 -26.94
C GLY A 10 3.94 -17.52 -25.56
N THR A 11 3.80 -18.83 -25.35
CA THR A 11 4.10 -19.48 -24.07
C THR A 11 5.61 -19.64 -23.84
N SER A 12 6.39 -19.89 -24.91
CA SER A 12 7.87 -19.96 -24.86
C SER A 12 8.48 -18.61 -24.48
N VAL A 13 8.02 -17.52 -25.11
CA VAL A 13 8.56 -16.18 -24.89
C VAL A 13 8.26 -15.68 -23.47
N ALA A 14 7.07 -15.96 -22.92
CA ALA A 14 6.73 -15.60 -21.54
C ALA A 14 7.53 -16.42 -20.51
N SER A 15 7.77 -17.70 -20.80
CA SER A 15 8.61 -18.58 -19.97
C SER A 15 10.08 -18.12 -19.97
N GLU A 16 10.64 -17.85 -21.14
CA GLU A 16 12.02 -17.35 -21.31
C GLU A 16 12.22 -16.00 -20.65
N PHE A 17 11.23 -15.10 -20.75
CA PHE A 17 11.26 -13.80 -20.08
C PHE A 17 11.22 -13.94 -18.54
N ASN A 18 10.33 -14.77 -18.00
CA ASN A 18 10.26 -15.00 -16.55
C ASN A 18 11.54 -15.65 -16.02
N GLN A 19 12.13 -16.57 -16.78
CA GLN A 19 13.41 -17.18 -16.44
C GLN A 19 14.55 -16.16 -16.45
N ALA A 20 14.65 -15.34 -17.50
CA ALA A 20 15.66 -14.26 -17.59
C ALA A 20 15.51 -13.22 -16.47
N LEU A 21 14.28 -12.93 -16.04
CA LEU A 21 14.02 -12.07 -14.88
C LEU A 21 14.53 -12.71 -13.58
N GLN A 22 14.21 -13.98 -13.33
CA GLN A 22 14.69 -14.67 -12.11
C GLN A 22 16.21 -14.87 -12.09
N GLU A 23 16.83 -15.03 -13.26
CA GLU A 23 18.29 -15.15 -13.41
C GLU A 23 19.01 -13.80 -13.30
N THR A 24 18.29 -12.68 -13.34
CA THR A 24 18.88 -11.35 -13.16
C THR A 24 19.21 -11.14 -11.67
N PRO A 25 20.48 -11.01 -11.26
CA PRO A 25 20.88 -10.99 -9.85
C PRO A 25 20.27 -9.86 -9.02
N ALA A 26 19.83 -8.79 -9.66
CA ALA A 26 19.20 -7.64 -9.04
C ALA A 26 17.66 -7.64 -9.14
N PHE A 27 17.05 -8.62 -9.81
CA PHE A 27 15.60 -8.67 -9.99
C PHE A 27 14.84 -8.82 -8.68
N GLU A 28 15.24 -9.75 -7.81
CA GLU A 28 14.62 -9.89 -6.49
C GLU A 28 14.75 -8.59 -5.66
N PRO A 29 15.95 -7.99 -5.49
CA PRO A 29 16.09 -6.67 -4.86
C PRO A 29 15.23 -5.56 -5.49
N MET A 30 15.13 -5.50 -6.82
CA MET A 30 14.28 -4.53 -7.53
C MET A 30 12.80 -4.78 -7.28
N ARG A 31 12.36 -6.05 -7.27
CA ARG A 31 10.99 -6.46 -6.97
C ARG A 31 10.62 -6.11 -5.53
N TYR A 32 11.51 -6.38 -4.57
CA TYR A 32 11.33 -5.95 -3.18
C TYR A 32 11.22 -4.43 -3.09
N THR A 33 12.16 -3.69 -3.68
CA THR A 33 12.16 -2.22 -3.66
C THR A 33 10.89 -1.64 -4.28
N ALA A 34 10.46 -2.15 -5.44
CA ALA A 34 9.24 -1.72 -6.10
C ALA A 34 7.99 -2.01 -5.24
N ASN A 35 7.94 -3.18 -4.60
CA ASN A 35 6.85 -3.53 -3.68
C ASN A 35 6.81 -2.61 -2.46
N TYR A 36 7.96 -2.24 -1.89
CA TYR A 36 8.04 -1.26 -0.80
C TYR A 36 7.59 0.14 -1.24
N VAL A 37 8.01 0.61 -2.42
CA VAL A 37 7.59 1.91 -2.95
C VAL A 37 6.08 1.95 -3.20
N ARG A 38 5.51 0.91 -3.81
CA ARG A 38 4.07 0.79 -4.03
C ARG A 38 3.32 0.80 -2.69
N MET A 39 3.77 0.01 -1.73
CA MET A 39 3.19 -0.02 -0.38
C MET A 39 3.24 1.36 0.30
N ALA A 40 4.36 2.08 0.20
CA ALA A 40 4.46 3.42 0.77
C ALA A 40 3.45 4.40 0.14
N GLN A 41 3.19 4.28 -1.16
CA GLN A 41 2.16 5.06 -1.86
C GLN A 41 0.75 4.70 -1.38
N ASP A 42 0.45 3.40 -1.31
CA ASP A 42 -0.85 2.90 -0.84
C ASP A 42 -1.12 3.31 0.61
N LEU A 43 -0.09 3.20 1.47
CA LEU A 43 -0.15 3.65 2.85
C LEU A 43 -0.42 5.16 2.92
N MET A 44 0.31 5.99 2.17
CA MET A 44 0.07 7.43 2.14
C MET A 44 -1.34 7.81 1.66
N ALA A 45 -1.89 7.08 0.69
CA ALA A 45 -3.25 7.29 0.22
C ALA A 45 -4.28 6.94 1.30
N ALA A 46 -4.13 5.77 1.93
CA ALA A 46 -5.01 5.32 3.00
C ALA A 46 -4.94 6.22 4.25
N LEU A 47 -3.75 6.74 4.59
CA LEU A 47 -3.59 7.72 5.68
C LEU A 47 -4.36 9.02 5.40
N LYS A 48 -4.34 9.51 4.15
CA LYS A 48 -5.10 10.70 3.75
C LYS A 48 -6.60 10.44 3.75
N GLU A 49 -7.03 9.27 3.32
CA GLU A 49 -8.42 8.85 3.34
C GLU A 49 -8.95 8.74 4.77
N ALA A 50 -8.27 7.99 5.63
CA ALA A 50 -8.60 7.87 7.04
C ALA A 50 -8.62 9.25 7.72
N GLY A 51 -7.61 10.09 7.47
CA GLY A 51 -7.55 11.46 8.02
C GLY A 51 -8.73 12.36 7.62
N ARG A 52 -9.37 12.12 6.47
CA ARG A 52 -10.59 12.84 6.05
C ARG A 52 -11.86 12.32 6.72
N LEU A 53 -11.89 11.04 7.05
CA LEU A 53 -13.02 10.38 7.72
C LEU A 53 -13.02 10.65 9.23
N LEU A 54 -11.86 10.98 9.80
CA LEU A 54 -11.75 11.32 11.21
C LEU A 54 -12.24 12.76 11.48
N PRO A 55 -13.06 12.96 12.53
CA PRO A 55 -13.42 14.28 13.02
C PRO A 55 -12.21 15.18 13.31
N GLU A 56 -12.35 16.49 13.14
CA GLU A 56 -11.26 17.46 13.36
C GLU A 56 -10.69 17.43 14.79
N LYS A 57 -11.52 17.08 15.78
CA LYS A 57 -11.12 16.90 17.18
C LYS A 57 -11.11 15.43 17.59
N PHE A 58 -10.77 14.54 16.66
CA PHE A 58 -10.78 13.12 16.91
C PHE A 58 -9.76 12.74 18.00
N ASP A 59 -10.26 12.13 19.07
CA ASP A 59 -9.44 11.63 20.17
C ASP A 59 -9.58 10.10 20.25
N PRO A 60 -8.58 9.33 19.78
CA PRO A 60 -8.65 7.88 19.74
C PRO A 60 -8.78 7.22 21.12
N ASP A 61 -8.43 7.92 22.20
CA ASP A 61 -8.53 7.41 23.57
C ASP A 61 -9.92 7.65 24.18
N LYS A 62 -10.69 8.59 23.62
CA LYS A 62 -12.00 9.00 24.16
C LYS A 62 -13.17 8.62 23.28
N GLN A 63 -12.95 8.32 22.01
CA GLN A 63 -14.01 7.97 21.08
C GLN A 63 -13.59 6.87 20.10
N PRO A 64 -14.50 5.94 19.79
CA PRO A 64 -14.24 4.89 18.82
C PRO A 64 -14.04 5.48 17.43
N TRP A 65 -13.31 4.75 16.60
CA TRP A 65 -13.14 5.10 15.19
C TRP A 65 -14.49 5.03 14.46
N PRO A 66 -14.78 6.00 13.57
CA PRO A 66 -15.93 5.92 12.67
C PRO A 66 -15.89 4.61 11.86
N PRO A 67 -17.05 3.99 11.57
CA PRO A 67 -17.13 2.74 10.83
C PRO A 67 -16.36 2.77 9.49
N GLU A 68 -16.47 3.87 8.75
CA GLU A 68 -15.82 4.04 7.45
C GLU A 68 -14.29 4.10 7.60
N ALA A 69 -13.78 4.70 8.68
CA ALA A 69 -12.35 4.71 8.97
C ALA A 69 -11.86 3.34 9.46
N GLU A 70 -12.72 2.57 10.12
CA GLU A 70 -12.41 1.19 10.53
C GLU A 70 -12.35 0.23 9.33
N GLU A 71 -13.17 0.44 8.29
CA GLU A 71 -13.06 -0.32 7.05
C GLU A 71 -11.74 -0.06 6.31
N VAL A 72 -11.26 1.19 6.32
CA VAL A 72 -9.94 1.54 5.78
C VAL A 72 -8.86 0.86 6.61
N ASN A 73 -8.99 0.87 7.94
CA ASN A 73 -8.07 0.16 8.84
C ASN A 73 -8.01 -1.34 8.51
N GLN A 74 -9.15 -2.02 8.40
CA GLN A 74 -9.18 -3.46 8.09
C GLN A 74 -8.52 -3.79 6.75
N ARG A 75 -8.81 -3.01 5.69
CA ARG A 75 -8.17 -3.18 4.37
C ARG A 75 -6.66 -3.01 4.43
N MET A 76 -6.17 -2.03 5.19
CA MET A 76 -4.75 -1.78 5.34
C MET A 76 -4.07 -2.83 6.22
N GLU A 77 -4.72 -3.29 7.27
CA GLU A 77 -4.23 -4.38 8.10
C GLU A 77 -4.07 -5.68 7.30
N GLU A 78 -5.00 -5.98 6.38
CA GLU A 78 -4.83 -7.10 5.45
C GLU A 78 -3.67 -6.93 4.48
N MET A 79 -3.45 -5.72 3.98
CA MET A 79 -2.31 -5.42 3.13
C MET A 79 -0.97 -5.55 3.88
N LEU A 80 -0.92 -5.04 5.12
CA LEU A 80 0.26 -5.01 5.97
C LEU A 80 0.62 -6.39 6.53
N LYS A 81 -0.33 -7.34 6.63
CA LYS A 81 -0.03 -8.76 6.96
C LYS A 81 0.97 -9.42 6.03
N ASN A 82 1.09 -8.95 4.79
CA ASN A 82 2.12 -9.45 3.86
C ASN A 82 3.55 -9.02 4.27
N TYR A 83 3.67 -8.23 5.34
CA TYR A 83 4.90 -7.71 5.89
C TYR A 83 4.89 -7.97 7.39
N ASP A 84 5.58 -9.04 7.82
CA ASP A 84 5.51 -9.61 9.18
C ASP A 84 5.73 -8.62 10.34
N ASN A 85 6.26 -7.42 10.07
CA ASN A 85 6.58 -6.40 11.07
C ASN A 85 5.65 -5.17 11.07
N LEU A 86 4.63 -5.11 10.20
CA LEU A 86 3.79 -3.90 10.04
C LEU A 86 2.30 -4.11 10.34
N ALA A 87 1.85 -5.35 10.49
CA ALA A 87 0.48 -5.63 10.93
C ALA A 87 0.24 -5.11 12.36
N GLY A 88 -0.90 -4.45 12.56
CA GLY A 88 -1.35 -3.82 13.82
C GLY A 88 -0.95 -2.36 13.95
N CYS A 89 -0.16 -1.80 13.03
CA CYS A 89 0.40 -0.46 13.16
C CYS A 89 -0.37 0.62 12.38
N PHE A 90 -1.39 0.28 11.59
CA PHE A 90 -2.00 1.27 10.69
C PHE A 90 -2.61 2.46 11.46
N LYS A 91 -3.34 2.20 12.55
CA LYS A 91 -3.89 3.26 13.41
C LYS A 91 -2.81 4.17 14.00
N GLN A 92 -1.65 3.63 14.37
CA GLN A 92 -0.51 4.41 14.87
C GLN A 92 0.08 5.31 13.78
N PHE A 93 0.11 4.86 12.53
CA PHE A 93 0.53 5.70 11.40
C PHE A 93 -0.44 6.86 11.14
N VAL A 94 -1.76 6.62 11.21
CA VAL A 94 -2.77 7.68 11.07
C VAL A 94 -2.64 8.72 12.18
N GLN A 95 -2.50 8.27 13.42
CA GLN A 95 -2.31 9.15 14.58
C GLN A 95 -1.03 9.98 14.46
N SER A 96 0.08 9.35 14.05
CA SER A 96 1.35 10.05 13.83
C SER A 96 1.23 11.10 12.71
N ALA A 97 0.51 10.77 11.63
CA ALA A 97 0.27 11.69 10.52
C ALA A 97 -0.63 12.87 10.93
N GLN A 98 -1.67 12.64 11.73
CA GLN A 98 -2.50 13.70 12.29
C GLN A 98 -1.71 14.60 13.24
N ALA A 99 -0.89 14.02 14.13
CA ALA A 99 -0.03 14.79 15.03
C ALA A 99 1.00 15.64 14.27
N ALA A 100 1.60 15.10 13.20
CA ALA A 100 2.52 15.84 12.35
C ALA A 100 1.81 16.96 11.55
N GLY A 101 0.57 16.73 11.10
CA GLY A 101 -0.26 17.74 10.45
C GLY A 101 -0.72 18.84 11.42
N ALA A 102 -1.00 18.50 12.67
CA ALA A 102 -1.34 19.45 13.73
C ALA A 102 -0.11 20.23 14.25
N GLY A 103 1.09 19.63 14.19
CA GLY A 103 2.36 20.28 14.52
C GLY A 103 2.86 21.23 13.42
N MET A 104 2.48 21.00 12.16
CA MET A 104 2.58 21.99 11.09
C MET A 104 1.37 22.92 11.14
N GLY A 105 1.37 23.83 12.12
CA GLY A 105 0.54 25.03 12.09
C GLY A 105 0.88 25.87 10.85
N VAL A 106 0.37 25.47 9.68
CA VAL A 106 0.20 26.38 8.56
C VAL A 106 -0.90 27.33 9.01
N THR A 107 -0.50 28.45 9.59
CA THR A 107 -1.31 29.67 9.54
C THR A 107 -1.66 29.88 8.08
N ARG A 108 -2.86 29.46 7.70
CA ARG A 108 -3.54 29.92 6.49
C ARG A 108 -3.69 31.43 6.70
N GLN A 109 -2.72 32.20 6.23
CA GLN A 109 -2.92 33.63 6.04
C GLN A 109 -4.02 33.75 4.99
N GLN A 110 -5.16 34.31 5.42
CA GLN A 110 -6.24 34.76 4.57
C GLN A 110 -5.78 35.98 3.77
#